data_AF-A0A954E1E2-F1
#
_entry.id   AF-A0A954E1E2-F1
#
_cell.length_a   1.000
_cell.length_b   1.000
_cell.length_c   1.000
_cell.angle_alpha   90.00
_cell.angle_beta   90.00
_cell.angle_gamma   90.00
#
_symmetry.space_group_name_H-M   'P 1'
#
loop_
_entity.id
_entity.type
_entity.pdbx_description
1 polymer ?
#
loop_
_entity_poly.entity_id
_entity_poly.type
_entity_poly.pdbx_seq_one_letter_code
_entity_poly.pdbx_strand_id
1 'polypeptide(L)'
;MGHAETHRMHRVGWLRAAVLGANDGIVSTASLVIGVASAGAAHGEILTAGIAGLVAGAMSMAAGEFVSVSSQADTESADLARERRELATESGKELDELTGIYVGRGLEPDLARQVAEQLTAHDALA
;
A
#
# COMPACT_ATOMS: atom_id res chain seq x y z
N MET A 1 4.13 -14.72 28.37
CA MET A 1 4.28 -13.25 28.30
C MET A 1 4.65 -12.90 26.87
N GLY A 2 3.67 -12.52 26.05
CA GLY A 2 3.93 -12.06 24.69
C GLY A 2 4.53 -10.66 24.75
N HIS A 3 5.70 -10.46 24.15
CA HIS A 3 6.21 -9.12 23.89
C HIS A 3 5.30 -8.50 22.83
N ALA A 4 4.51 -7.50 23.21
CA ALA A 4 3.81 -6.65 22.26
C ALA A 4 4.85 -5.69 21.66
N GLU A 5 5.58 -6.13 20.64
CA GLU A 5 6.37 -5.22 19.82
C GLU A 5 5.39 -4.32 19.05
N THR A 6 5.28 -3.07 19.48
CA THR A 6 4.57 -2.05 18.72
C THR A 6 5.37 -1.71 17.46
N HIS A 7 5.21 -2.52 16.41
CA HIS A 7 5.76 -2.24 15.09
C HIS A 7 5.15 -0.94 14.56
N ARG A 8 5.97 0.12 14.45
CA ARG A 8 5.55 1.41 13.87
C ARG A 8 5.37 1.35 12.34
N MET A 9 5.45 0.17 11.73
CA MET A 9 5.41 -0.03 10.28
C MET A 9 4.16 0.56 9.64
N HIS A 10 3.01 0.52 10.31
CA HIS A 10 1.78 1.11 9.79
C HIS A 10 1.87 2.65 9.62
N ARG A 11 2.71 3.34 10.41
CA ARG A 11 2.92 4.79 10.27
C ARG A 11 3.84 5.15 9.10
N VAL A 12 4.58 4.19 8.55
CA VAL A 12 5.57 4.43 7.50
C VAL A 12 4.88 4.84 6.19
N GLY A 13 3.74 4.24 5.85
CA GLY A 13 2.99 4.57 4.63
C GLY A 13 2.52 6.03 4.61
N TRP A 14 1.80 6.45 5.66
CA TRP A 14 1.34 7.83 5.80
C TRP A 14 2.49 8.83 5.90
N LEU A 15 3.54 8.51 6.67
CA LEU A 15 4.71 9.39 6.79
C LEU A 15 5.42 9.56 5.45
N ARG A 16 5.56 8.49 4.67
CA ARG A 16 6.14 8.55 3.31
C ARG A 16 5.31 9.46 2.41
N ALA A 17 3.99 9.27 2.36
CA ALA A 17 3.10 10.11 1.57
C ALA A 17 3.18 11.58 2.01
N ALA A 18 3.18 11.85 3.32
CA ALA A 18 3.29 13.21 3.86
C ALA A 18 4.63 13.89 3.52
N VAL A 19 5.76 13.17 3.65
CA VAL A 19 7.10 13.72 3.37
C VAL A 19 7.29 13.97 1.89
N LEU A 20 6.93 13.02 1.02
CA LEU A 20 6.99 13.22 -0.43
C LEU A 20 6.09 14.38 -0.85
N GLY A 21 4.91 14.50 -0.25
CA GLY A 21 3.97 15.57 -0.59
C GLY A 21 4.42 16.95 -0.15
N ALA A 22 5.03 17.05 1.03
CA ALA A 22 5.66 18.29 1.47
C ALA A 22 6.81 18.69 0.54
N ASN A 23 7.67 17.73 0.17
CA ASN A 23 8.79 17.97 -0.73
C ASN A 23 8.31 18.44 -2.11
N ASP A 24 7.38 17.69 -2.72
CA ASP A 24 6.86 18.02 -4.05
C ASP A 24 6.09 19.33 -4.02
N GLY A 25 5.29 19.58 -2.99
CA GLY A 25 4.55 20.83 -2.82
C GLY A 25 5.45 22.06 -2.73
N ILE A 26 6.55 22.00 -1.96
CA ILE A 26 7.51 23.11 -1.84
C ILE A 26 8.22 23.34 -3.17
N VAL A 27 8.80 22.30 -3.77
CA VAL A 27 9.61 22.43 -4.98
C VAL A 27 8.76 22.86 -6.18
N SER A 28 7.59 22.25 -6.37
CA SER A 28 6.70 22.55 -7.50
C SER A 28 6.10 23.95 -7.39
N THR A 29 5.61 24.35 -6.22
CA THR A 29 5.01 25.69 -6.02
C THR A 29 6.06 26.78 -6.15
N ALA A 30 7.26 26.60 -5.57
CA ALA A 30 8.35 27.56 -5.71
C ALA A 30 8.81 27.69 -7.16
N SER A 31 8.99 26.57 -7.87
CA SER A 31 9.38 26.57 -9.29
C SER A 31 8.32 27.24 -10.17
N LEU A 32 7.03 26.99 -9.91
CA LEU A 32 5.92 27.64 -10.61
C LEU A 32 5.93 29.15 -10.39
N VAL A 33 6.04 29.59 -9.13
CA VAL A 33 6.08 31.02 -8.77
C VAL A 33 7.27 31.72 -9.40
N ILE A 34 8.47 31.13 -9.32
CA ILE A 34 9.69 31.68 -9.94
C ILE A 34 9.52 31.75 -11.46
N GLY A 35 8.98 30.71 -12.09
CA GLY A 35 8.73 30.67 -13.54
C GLY A 35 7.80 31.78 -13.99
N VAL A 36 6.62 31.90 -13.36
CA VAL A 36 5.64 32.94 -13.66
C VAL A 36 6.19 34.34 -13.40
N ALA A 37 6.92 34.53 -12.30
CA ALA A 37 7.57 35.82 -12.00
C ALA A 37 8.64 36.18 -13.05
N SER A 38 9.46 35.22 -13.46
CA SER A 38 10.50 35.44 -14.48
C SER A 38 9.93 35.78 -15.87
N ALA A 39 8.69 35.36 -16.14
CA ALA A 39 7.96 35.72 -17.35
C ALA A 39 7.40 37.16 -17.35
N GLY A 40 7.63 37.94 -16.28
CA GLY A 40 7.19 39.33 -16.17
C GLY A 40 5.75 39.51 -15.71
N ALA A 41 5.14 38.48 -15.12
CA ALA A 41 3.78 38.56 -14.59
C ALA A 41 3.66 39.56 -13.41
N ALA A 42 2.48 40.17 -13.28
CA ALA A 42 2.17 41.05 -12.16
C ALA A 42 1.99 40.25 -10.86
N HIS A 43 2.13 40.93 -9.71
CA HIS A 43 2.04 40.31 -8.38
C HIS A 43 0.73 39.52 -8.16
N GLY A 44 -0.40 40.05 -8.64
CA GLY A 44 -1.69 39.36 -8.52
C GLY A 44 -1.76 38.06 -9.33
N GLU A 45 -1.12 38.02 -10.50
CA GLU A 45 -1.05 36.84 -11.36
C GLU A 45 -0.15 35.77 -10.74
N ILE A 46 0.98 36.17 -10.16
CA ILE A 46 1.90 35.28 -9.45
C ILE A 46 1.20 34.63 -8.24
N LEU A 47 0.48 35.41 -7.43
CA LEU A 47 -0.27 34.90 -6.27
C LEU A 47 -1.37 33.93 -6.71
N THR A 48 -2.10 34.28 -7.76
CA THR A 48 -3.17 33.43 -8.30
C THR A 48 -2.60 32.10 -8.79
N ALA A 49 -1.51 32.13 -9.56
CA ALA A 49 -0.85 30.93 -10.05
C ALA A 49 -0.29 30.05 -8.92
N GLY A 50 0.35 30.66 -7.90
CA GLY A 50 0.88 29.94 -6.76
C GLY A 50 -0.19 29.24 -5.93
N ILE A 51 -1.30 29.93 -5.61
CA ILE A 51 -2.42 29.34 -4.85
C ILE A 51 -3.11 28.25 -5.67
N ALA A 52 -3.37 28.51 -6.95
CA ALA A 52 -3.99 27.53 -7.84
C ALA A 52 -3.11 26.27 -7.97
N GLY A 53 -1.80 26.43 -8.17
CA GLY A 53 -0.85 25.34 -8.26
C GLY A 53 -0.77 24.53 -6.97
N LEU A 54 -0.73 25.19 -5.81
CA LEU A 54 -0.72 24.52 -4.50
C LEU A 54 -2.00 23.69 -4.29
N VAL A 55 -3.17 24.27 -4.54
CA VAL A 55 -4.46 23.57 -4.37
C VAL A 55 -4.57 22.41 -5.34
N ALA A 56 -4.25 22.63 -6.63
CA ALA A 56 -4.29 21.58 -7.65
C ALA A 56 -3.31 20.43 -7.32
N GLY A 57 -2.09 20.76 -6.90
CA GLY A 57 -1.08 19.77 -6.49
C GLY A 57 -1.53 18.96 -5.28
N ALA A 58 -2.03 19.62 -4.23
CA ALA A 58 -2.53 18.95 -3.03
C ALA A 58 -3.71 18.02 -3.32
N MET A 59 -4.68 18.47 -4.12
CA MET A 59 -5.83 17.66 -4.51
C MET A 59 -5.42 16.45 -5.37
N SER A 60 -4.55 16.66 -6.35
CA SER A 60 -4.04 15.59 -7.20
C SER A 60 -3.34 14.50 -6.38
N MET A 61 -2.48 14.91 -5.44
CA MET A 61 -1.77 13.96 -4.59
C MET A 61 -2.70 13.21 -3.64
N ALA A 62 -3.65 13.92 -3.01
CA ALA A 62 -4.62 13.29 -2.12
C ALA A 62 -5.51 12.27 -2.86
N ALA A 63 -5.99 12.64 -4.05
CA ALA A 63 -6.77 11.74 -4.89
C ALA A 63 -5.95 10.52 -5.35
N GLY A 64 -4.69 10.74 -5.75
CA GLY A 64 -3.79 9.67 -6.16
C GLY A 64 -3.52 8.65 -5.05
N GLU A 65 -3.23 9.11 -3.83
CA GLU A 65 -3.01 8.21 -2.68
C GLU A 65 -4.31 7.47 -2.30
N PHE A 66 -5.46 8.17 -2.29
CA PHE A 66 -6.75 7.52 -2.02
C PHE A 66 -7.05 6.40 -3.01
N VAL A 67 -6.91 6.67 -4.32
CA VAL A 67 -7.14 5.66 -5.37
C VAL A 67 -6.14 4.51 -5.27
N SER A 68 -4.89 4.79 -4.91
CA SER A 68 -3.88 3.76 -4.74
C SER A 68 -4.22 2.81 -3.58
N VAL A 69 -4.58 3.36 -2.42
CA VAL A 69 -4.96 2.57 -1.23
C VAL A 69 -6.26 1.81 -1.48
N SER A 70 -7.26 2.43 -2.13
CA SER A 70 -8.51 1.74 -2.44
C SER A 70 -8.28 0.59 -3.42
N SER A 71 -7.46 0.77 -4.44
CA SER A 71 -7.14 -0.29 -5.41
C SER A 71 -6.39 -1.47 -4.78
N GLN A 72 -5.51 -1.20 -3.81
CA GLN A 72 -4.84 -2.25 -3.03
C GLN A 72 -5.85 -3.04 -2.19
N ALA A 73 -6.76 -2.36 -1.48
CA ALA A 73 -7.80 -3.01 -0.69
C ALA A 73 -8.77 -3.84 -1.56
N ASP A 74 -9.12 -3.35 -2.74
CA ASP A 74 -9.96 -4.07 -3.69
C ASP A 74 -9.26 -5.32 -4.23
N THR A 75 -7.96 -5.22 -4.52
CA THR A 75 -7.13 -6.36 -4.97
C THR A 75 -7.02 -7.42 -3.87
N GLU A 76 -6.71 -7.02 -2.63
CA GLU A 76 -6.67 -7.92 -1.49
C GLU A 76 -8.02 -8.61 -1.25
N SER A 77 -9.12 -7.86 -1.38
CA SER A 77 -10.47 -8.42 -1.25
C SER A 77 -10.79 -9.43 -2.36
N ALA A 78 -10.33 -9.18 -3.58
CA ALA A 78 -10.51 -10.09 -4.71
C ALA A 78 -9.66 -11.36 -4.54
N ASP A 79 -8.42 -11.23 -4.09
CA ASP A 79 -7.53 -12.36 -3.79
C ASP A 79 -8.10 -13.22 -2.67
N LEU A 80 -8.59 -12.62 -1.58
CA LEU A 80 -9.26 -13.35 -0.50
C LEU A 80 -10.54 -14.08 -0.98
N ALA A 81 -11.31 -13.48 -1.89
CA ALA A 81 -12.49 -14.12 -2.46
C ALA A 81 -12.12 -15.31 -3.35
N ARG A 82 -11.01 -15.20 -4.08
CA ARG A 82 -10.46 -16.28 -4.90
C ARG A 82 -9.96 -17.44 -4.03
N GLU A 83 -9.15 -17.13 -3.02
CA GLU A 83 -8.61 -18.11 -2.08
C GLU A 83 -9.74 -18.89 -1.37
N ARG A 84 -10.79 -18.18 -0.90
CA ARG A 84 -11.98 -18.82 -0.33
C ARG A 84 -12.64 -19.82 -1.27
N ARG A 85 -12.68 -19.51 -2.57
CA ARG A 85 -13.25 -20.40 -3.57
C ARG A 85 -12.34 -21.60 -3.78
N GLU A 86 -11.04 -21.38 -3.91
CA GLU A 86 -10.03 -22.43 -4.10
C GLU A 86 -10.00 -23.39 -2.90
N LEU A 87 -10.03 -22.90 -1.66
CA LEU A 87 -10.17 -23.72 -0.45
C LEU A 87 -11.46 -24.57 -0.45
N ALA A 88 -12.57 -24.03 -0.96
CA ALA A 88 -13.85 -24.74 -1.00
C ALA A 88 -13.93 -25.79 -2.12
N THR A 89 -13.31 -25.54 -3.28
CA THR A 89 -13.42 -26.41 -4.47
C THR A 89 -12.22 -27.31 -4.69
N GLU A 90 -11.04 -26.95 -4.16
CA GLU A 90 -9.74 -27.56 -4.45
C GLU A 90 -8.89 -27.80 -3.19
N SER A 91 -9.54 -28.06 -2.03
CA SER A 91 -8.89 -28.26 -0.72
C SER A 91 -7.62 -29.13 -0.71
N GLY A 92 -7.58 -30.23 -1.48
CA GLY A 92 -6.38 -31.07 -1.58
C GLY A 92 -5.19 -30.37 -2.23
N LYS A 93 -5.44 -29.54 -3.25
CA LYS A 93 -4.38 -28.76 -3.91
C LYS A 93 -3.89 -27.63 -3.03
N GLU A 94 -4.79 -26.95 -2.32
CA GLU A 94 -4.40 -25.90 -1.37
C GLU A 94 -3.54 -26.44 -0.22
N LEU A 95 -3.85 -27.64 0.28
CA LEU A 95 -3.02 -28.31 1.28
C LEU A 95 -1.62 -28.65 0.73
N ASP A 96 -1.55 -29.09 -0.53
CA ASP A 96 -0.28 -29.38 -1.22
C ASP A 96 0.53 -28.10 -1.46
N GLU A 97 -0.13 -27.00 -1.83
CA GLU A 97 0.48 -25.68 -1.99
C GLU A 97 1.05 -25.16 -0.67
N LEU A 98 0.27 -25.16 0.40
CA LEU A 98 0.72 -24.73 1.73
C LEU A 98 1.88 -25.61 2.24
N THR A 99 1.81 -26.92 2.02
CA THR A 99 2.91 -27.84 2.31
C THR A 99 4.18 -27.43 1.54
N GLY A 100 4.04 -27.13 0.24
CA GLY A 100 5.14 -26.66 -0.61
C GLY A 100 5.76 -25.34 -0.12
N ILE A 101 4.94 -24.39 0.35
CA ILE A 101 5.41 -23.12 0.94
C ILE A 101 6.31 -23.40 2.15
N TYR A 102 5.90 -24.28 3.06
CA TYR A 102 6.69 -24.60 4.24
C TYR A 102 7.96 -25.41 3.92
N VAL A 103 7.92 -26.30 2.93
CA VAL A 103 9.14 -26.93 2.40
C VAL A 103 10.10 -25.89 1.85
N GLY A 104 9.61 -24.93 1.05
CA GLY A 104 10.43 -23.83 0.53
C GLY A 104 11.01 -22.92 1.62
N ARG A 105 10.34 -22.81 2.78
CA ARG A 105 10.84 -22.12 3.98
C ARG A 105 11.86 -22.96 4.78
N GLY A 106 12.07 -24.23 4.42
CA GLY A 106 13.11 -25.10 4.98
C GLY A 106 12.60 -26.21 5.91
N LEU A 107 11.29 -26.48 5.97
CA LEU A 107 10.77 -27.62 6.72
C LEU A 107 10.99 -28.93 5.94
N GLU A 108 11.28 -30.02 6.65
CA GLU A 108 11.21 -31.38 6.10
C GLU A 108 9.78 -31.67 5.59
N PRO A 109 9.60 -32.44 4.50
CA PRO A 109 8.30 -32.64 3.87
C PRO A 109 7.21 -33.16 4.81
N ASP A 110 7.54 -34.12 5.68
CA ASP A 110 6.59 -34.70 6.63
C ASP A 110 6.14 -33.68 7.69
N LEU A 111 7.07 -32.84 8.15
CA LEU A 111 6.76 -31.78 9.11
C LEU A 111 5.95 -30.66 8.45
N ALA A 112 6.31 -30.28 7.22
CA ALA A 112 5.58 -29.28 6.44
C ALA A 112 4.12 -29.69 6.21
N ARG A 113 3.85 -30.97 5.91
CA ARG A 113 2.49 -31.50 5.78
C ARG A 113 1.70 -31.39 7.07
N GLN A 114 2.31 -31.80 8.20
CA GLN A 114 1.65 -31.71 9.50
C GLN A 114 1.33 -30.26 9.90
N VAL A 115 2.24 -29.32 9.59
CA VAL A 115 2.02 -27.89 9.81
C VAL A 115 0.89 -27.39 8.94
N ALA A 116 0.88 -27.72 7.65
CA ALA A 116 -0.19 -27.32 6.74
C ALA A 116 -1.56 -27.83 7.19
N GLU A 117 -1.68 -29.11 7.55
CA GLU A 117 -2.94 -29.70 8.06
C GLU A 117 -3.45 -28.99 9.32
N GLN A 118 -2.56 -28.72 10.28
CA GLN A 118 -2.92 -28.05 11.52
C GLN A 118 -3.34 -26.59 11.30
N LEU A 119 -2.66 -25.87 10.40
CA LEU A 119 -3.00 -24.48 10.08
C LEU A 119 -4.31 -24.38 9.31
N THR A 120 -4.50 -25.21 8.27
CA THR A 120 -5.76 -25.28 7.52
C THR A 120 -6.95 -25.65 8.42
N ALA A 121 -6.75 -26.52 9.42
CA ALA A 121 -7.79 -26.88 10.39
C ALA A 121 -8.10 -25.77 11.41
N HIS A 122 -7.12 -24.92 11.75
CA HIS A 122 -7.30 -23.81 12.69
C HIS A 122 -7.94 -22.60 11.99
N ASP A 123 -7.32 -22.12 10.92
CA ASP A 123 -7.84 -21.08 10.04
C ASP A 123 -7.01 -21.03 8.74
N ALA A 124 -7.62 -21.36 7.61
CA ALA A 124 -6.95 -21.37 6.31
C ALA A 124 -6.67 -19.95 5.75
N LEU A 125 -7.21 -18.90 6.35
CA LEU A 125 -7.10 -17.50 5.86
C LEU A 125 -6.55 -16.52 6.92
N ALA A 126 -6.10 -17.01 8.08
CA ALA A 126 -5.59 -16.16 9.18
C ALA A 126 -4.18 -15.60 8.93
#